data_AF-A0A292SBA0-F1
#
_entry.id   AF-A0A292SBA0-F1
#
_cell.length_a   1.000
_cell.length_b   1.000
_cell.length_c   1.000
_cell.angle_alpha   90.00
_cell.angle_beta   90.00
_cell.angle_gamma   90.00
#
_symmetry.space_group_name_H-M   'P 1'
#
loop_
_entity.id
_entity.type
_entity.pdbx_description
1 polymer ?
#
loop_
_entity_poly.entity_id
_entity_poly.type
_entity_poly.pdbx_seq_one_letter_code
_entity_poly.pdbx_strand_id
1 'polypeptide(L)'
;MSEIGYYNYYNNTSRYTPDAVIDRYQQMVDRYNSDELHSNNENPYSDENLALRKLDEQLAPMAENVRSKCKTIDEVRHYLGLKYFGQEEFAFTKKWKEPEKYAMYENDLNAICYGTVGGANRQDPRLNFTNKDWDTYEAEQKASKQKIISNQMNNLLENNGITVNDQLLISFNPYSYTASIEGSSDLNMLSKITELLNSGSNSRELMYYTMQTSGNIDADALTKFRAYQNIKQYTGYDLSKLDLKNGEFYTPEGQKITDILKDKLDKNNSIAVEFKGAAYQYTKDLLDKIAEHGWNGTPDLELKIGFSIKDGFFNLDSFWEA
;
A
#
# COMPACT_ATOMS: atom_id res chain seq x y z
N MET A 1 -19.42 1.07 -13.82
CA MET A 1 -18.36 0.75 -14.80
C MET A 1 -17.08 1.32 -14.23
N SER A 2 -16.25 0.44 -13.68
CA SER A 2 -15.01 0.76 -12.98
C SER A 2 -13.85 0.79 -13.96
N GLU A 3 -13.32 1.98 -14.24
CA GLU A 3 -11.97 2.11 -14.78
C GLU A 3 -11.02 2.38 -13.62
N ILE A 4 -10.41 1.29 -13.13
CA ILE A 4 -9.31 1.31 -12.16
C ILE A 4 -8.07 1.76 -12.94
N GLY A 5 -7.66 3.02 -12.75
CA GLY A 5 -6.48 3.61 -13.37
C GLY A 5 -5.17 3.03 -12.82
N TYR A 6 -4.29 2.65 -13.74
CA TYR A 6 -3.04 1.91 -13.55
C TYR A 6 -2.01 2.57 -12.60
N TYR A 7 -1.39 1.76 -11.73
CA TYR A 7 -0.16 2.07 -11.01
C TYR A 7 1.07 1.80 -11.90
N ASN A 8 2.03 2.71 -11.93
CA ASN A 8 3.31 2.48 -12.60
C ASN A 8 4.36 2.13 -11.53
N TYR A 9 4.98 0.95 -11.65
CA TYR A 9 5.91 0.35 -10.69
C TYR A 9 7.31 0.08 -11.30
N TYR A 10 7.56 0.47 -12.58
CA TYR A 10 8.64 -0.13 -13.39
C TYR A 10 9.46 0.85 -14.26
N ASN A 11 9.73 2.07 -13.78
CA ASN A 11 10.74 2.99 -14.36
C ASN A 11 10.59 3.33 -15.87
N ASN A 12 9.48 3.98 -16.24
CA ASN A 12 9.28 4.53 -17.59
C ASN A 12 9.59 6.04 -17.64
N THR A 13 10.41 6.50 -18.60
CA THR A 13 10.88 7.89 -18.81
C THR A 13 9.79 8.93 -19.12
N SER A 14 8.51 8.54 -19.12
CA SER A 14 7.38 9.25 -19.74
C SER A 14 6.18 9.50 -18.82
N ARG A 15 6.32 9.48 -17.48
CA ARG A 15 5.22 9.87 -16.56
C ARG A 15 4.99 11.38 -16.41
N TYR A 16 5.57 12.20 -17.28
CA TYR A 16 5.02 13.53 -17.47
C TYR A 16 3.64 13.36 -18.11
N THR A 17 2.57 13.55 -17.34
CA THR A 17 1.20 13.50 -17.85
C THR A 17 0.69 14.93 -17.96
N PRO A 18 0.95 15.65 -19.08
CA PRO A 18 0.52 17.05 -19.21
C PRO A 18 -0.99 17.22 -19.05
N ASP A 19 -1.75 16.15 -19.33
CA ASP A 19 -3.21 16.17 -19.41
C ASP A 19 -3.92 15.58 -18.17
N ALA A 20 -3.19 14.97 -17.22
CA ALA A 20 -3.78 14.34 -16.03
C ALA A 20 -3.04 14.77 -14.76
N VAL A 21 -3.73 15.55 -13.93
CA VAL A 21 -3.27 15.98 -12.60
C VAL A 21 -3.83 15.02 -11.56
N ILE A 22 -2.97 14.58 -10.62
CA ILE A 22 -3.38 13.77 -9.47
C ILE A 22 -3.60 14.69 -8.28
N ASP A 23 -4.83 14.73 -7.75
CA ASP A 23 -5.09 15.31 -6.43
C ASP A 23 -4.90 14.25 -5.34
N ARG A 24 -3.65 14.08 -4.89
CA ARG A 24 -3.30 13.13 -3.84
C ARG A 24 -4.05 13.40 -2.53
N TYR A 25 -4.27 14.67 -2.20
CA TYR A 25 -5.00 15.06 -1.00
C TYR A 25 -6.45 14.58 -1.06
N GLN A 26 -7.13 14.83 -2.18
CA GLN A 26 -8.50 14.36 -2.36
C GLN A 26 -8.59 12.83 -2.27
N GLN A 27 -7.65 12.10 -2.86
CA GLN A 27 -7.61 10.63 -2.71
C GLN A 27 -7.45 10.17 -1.26
N MET A 28 -6.70 10.91 -0.43
CA MET A 28 -6.60 10.61 1.00
C MET A 28 -7.91 10.91 1.73
N VAL A 29 -8.59 12.01 1.39
CA VAL A 29 -9.91 12.37 1.94
C VAL A 29 -10.97 11.34 1.54
N ASP A 30 -10.99 10.91 0.29
CA ASP A 30 -11.93 9.90 -0.21
C ASP A 30 -11.72 8.58 0.52
N ARG A 31 -10.47 8.11 0.64
CA ARG A 31 -10.15 6.92 1.44
C ARG A 31 -10.53 7.07 2.90
N TYR A 32 -10.30 8.24 3.50
CA TYR A 32 -10.64 8.50 4.91
C TYR A 32 -12.14 8.35 5.18
N ASN A 33 -12.99 8.72 4.22
CA ASN A 33 -14.44 8.69 4.33
C ASN A 33 -15.09 7.47 3.65
N SER A 34 -14.29 6.55 3.13
CA SER A 34 -14.75 5.36 2.40
C SER A 34 -15.43 4.35 3.33
N ASP A 35 -16.31 3.51 2.77
CA ASP A 35 -16.75 2.24 3.37
C ASP A 35 -15.96 1.03 2.83
N GLU A 36 -15.02 1.25 1.92
CA GLU A 36 -13.99 0.27 1.57
C GLU A 36 -12.82 0.37 2.54
N LEU A 37 -12.40 -0.77 3.09
CA LEU A 37 -11.26 -0.85 3.99
C LEU A 37 -9.97 -0.76 3.18
N HIS A 38 -9.00 -0.01 3.69
CA HIS A 38 -7.68 0.13 3.08
C HIS A 38 -6.58 -0.12 4.13
N SER A 39 -5.63 -1.01 3.83
CA SER A 39 -4.52 -1.31 4.75
C SER A 39 -3.49 -0.19 4.85
N ASN A 40 -3.32 0.55 3.75
CA ASN A 40 -2.35 1.62 3.65
C ASN A 40 -3.04 2.99 3.69
N ASN A 41 -3.35 3.44 4.91
CA ASN A 41 -3.98 4.73 5.15
C ASN A 41 -2.96 5.81 5.49
N GLU A 42 -3.28 7.03 5.06
CA GLU A 42 -2.58 8.26 5.41
C GLU A 42 -3.61 9.27 5.92
N ASN A 43 -3.26 10.02 6.97
CA ASN A 43 -4.17 11.00 7.55
C ASN A 43 -4.20 12.28 6.69
N PRO A 44 -5.29 12.58 5.96
CA PRO A 44 -5.36 13.83 5.19
C PRO A 44 -5.29 15.07 6.11
N TYR A 45 -5.68 14.95 7.38
CA TYR A 45 -5.77 16.06 8.32
C TYR A 45 -4.57 16.21 9.25
N SER A 46 -3.47 15.49 8.99
CA SER A 46 -2.21 15.73 9.71
C SER A 46 -1.60 17.07 9.30
N ASP A 47 -0.87 17.72 10.20
CA ASP A 47 -0.15 18.97 9.90
C ASP A 47 0.75 18.84 8.67
N GLU A 48 1.39 17.67 8.51
CA GLU A 48 2.22 17.36 7.34
C GLU A 48 1.40 17.34 6.05
N ASN A 49 0.32 16.57 5.98
CA ASN A 49 -0.48 16.48 4.76
C ASN A 49 -1.22 17.78 4.44
N LEU A 50 -1.58 18.58 5.45
CA LEU A 50 -2.12 19.92 5.26
C LEU A 50 -1.06 20.90 4.72
N ALA A 51 0.20 20.81 5.18
CA ALA A 51 1.30 21.62 4.64
C ALA A 51 1.61 21.23 3.18
N LEU A 52 1.61 19.93 2.86
CA LEU A 52 1.77 19.43 1.49
C LEU A 52 0.64 19.94 0.59
N ARG A 53 -0.63 19.84 1.04
CA ARG A 53 -1.79 20.35 0.31
C ARG A 53 -1.67 21.85 0.03
N LYS A 54 -1.28 22.62 1.05
CA LYS A 54 -1.07 24.06 0.89
C LYS A 54 -0.01 24.38 -0.15
N LEU A 55 1.09 23.61 -0.19
CA LEU A 55 2.12 23.79 -1.20
C LEU A 55 1.61 23.41 -2.60
N ASP A 56 0.86 22.32 -2.74
CA ASP A 56 0.22 21.93 -4.01
C ASP A 56 -0.67 23.06 -4.56
N GLU A 57 -1.54 23.64 -3.73
CA GLU A 57 -2.41 24.76 -4.11
C GLU A 57 -1.62 26.00 -4.54
N GLN A 58 -0.52 26.30 -3.84
CA GLN A 58 0.36 27.41 -4.21
C GLN A 58 1.08 27.20 -5.54
N LEU A 59 1.46 25.95 -5.85
CA LEU A 59 2.19 25.59 -7.05
C LEU A 59 1.30 25.39 -8.27
N ALA A 60 0.02 25.06 -8.08
CA ALA A 60 -0.87 24.67 -9.16
C ALA A 60 -0.92 25.68 -10.34
N PRO A 61 -1.04 27.00 -10.15
CA PRO A 61 -1.08 27.95 -11.27
C PRO A 61 0.25 28.02 -12.05
N MET A 62 1.37 27.94 -11.33
CA MET A 62 2.71 27.91 -11.94
C MET A 62 2.92 26.62 -12.72
N ALA A 63 2.53 25.50 -12.12
CA ALA A 63 2.65 24.18 -12.71
C ALA A 63 1.83 24.06 -14.00
N GLU A 64 0.59 24.55 -14.00
CA GLU A 64 -0.27 24.64 -15.18
C GLU A 64 0.36 25.51 -16.28
N ASN A 65 0.90 26.68 -15.90
CA ASN A 65 1.57 27.56 -16.86
C ASN A 65 2.79 26.90 -17.52
N VAL A 66 3.61 26.17 -16.76
CA VAL A 66 4.77 25.46 -17.30
C VAL A 66 4.33 24.30 -18.19
N ARG A 67 3.32 23.51 -17.80
CA ARG A 67 2.78 22.43 -18.65
C ARG A 67 2.26 22.92 -20.00
N SER A 68 1.71 24.14 -20.05
CA SER A 68 1.27 24.73 -21.32
C SER A 68 2.43 24.98 -22.30
N LYS A 69 3.65 25.23 -21.79
CA LYS A 69 4.85 25.61 -22.55
C LYS A 69 5.80 24.45 -22.82
N CYS A 70 6.03 23.59 -21.83
CA CYS A 70 6.93 22.45 -21.91
C CYS A 70 6.17 21.19 -22.33
N LYS A 71 6.66 20.49 -23.34
CA LYS A 71 6.12 19.23 -23.88
C LYS A 71 6.89 18.00 -23.43
N THR A 72 8.12 18.17 -22.94
CA THR A 72 8.94 17.08 -22.42
C THR A 72 9.44 17.36 -21.00
N ILE A 73 9.77 16.31 -20.27
CA ILE A 73 10.39 16.43 -18.94
C ILE A 73 11.73 17.17 -18.98
N ASP A 74 12.49 17.04 -20.07
CA ASP A 74 13.79 17.72 -20.21
C ASP A 74 13.62 19.23 -20.39
N GLU A 75 12.56 19.68 -21.08
CA GLU A 75 12.20 21.10 -21.16
C GLU A 75 11.77 21.65 -19.79
N VAL A 76 11.03 20.87 -18.99
CA VAL A 76 10.66 21.25 -17.62
C VAL A 76 11.91 21.37 -16.74
N ARG A 77 12.82 20.39 -16.80
CA ARG A 77 14.09 20.41 -16.08
C ARG A 77 14.95 21.61 -16.48
N HIS A 78 15.01 21.92 -17.76
CA HIS A 78 15.72 23.10 -18.26
C HIS A 78 15.10 24.40 -17.71
N TYR A 79 13.77 24.55 -17.79
CA TYR A 79 13.05 25.70 -17.25
C TYR A 79 13.30 25.91 -15.76
N LEU A 80 13.14 24.85 -14.95
CA LEU A 80 13.37 24.92 -13.51
C LEU A 80 14.86 25.10 -13.18
N GLY A 81 15.75 24.55 -14.00
CA GLY A 81 17.19 24.74 -13.89
C GLY A 81 17.57 26.21 -14.00
N LEU A 82 17.00 26.92 -14.98
CA LEU A 82 17.18 28.38 -15.10
C LEU A 82 16.57 29.13 -13.91
N LYS A 83 15.36 28.76 -13.47
CA LYS A 83 14.67 29.40 -12.34
C LYS A 83 15.47 29.34 -11.03
N TYR A 84 16.06 28.19 -10.72
CA TYR A 84 16.69 27.93 -9.43
C TYR A 84 18.22 28.08 -9.45
N PHE A 85 18.87 27.84 -10.59
CA PHE A 85 20.34 27.75 -10.71
C PHE A 85 20.92 28.61 -11.86
N GLY A 86 20.12 29.45 -12.52
CA GLY A 86 20.58 30.36 -13.58
C GLY A 86 21.45 31.51 -13.07
N GLN A 87 22.17 32.16 -13.99
CA GLN A 87 23.09 33.28 -13.67
C GLN A 87 22.39 34.60 -13.33
N GLU A 88 21.13 34.78 -13.74
CA GLU A 88 20.29 35.91 -13.30
C GLU A 88 19.61 35.55 -12.00
N GLU A 89 20.16 36.06 -10.90
CA GLU A 89 19.69 35.75 -9.56
C GLU A 89 18.32 36.40 -9.29
N PHE A 90 17.22 35.63 -9.43
CA PHE A 90 15.91 36.04 -8.93
C PHE A 90 16.02 36.40 -7.44
N ALA A 91 15.54 37.59 -7.04
CA ALA A 91 15.60 38.04 -5.64
C ALA A 91 14.95 37.02 -4.66
N PHE A 92 13.96 36.27 -5.15
CA PHE A 92 13.29 35.22 -4.39
C PHE A 92 14.18 33.99 -4.10
N THR A 93 15.10 33.62 -5.01
CA THR A 93 16.01 32.47 -4.82
C THR A 93 17.29 32.84 -4.07
N LYS A 94 17.71 34.12 -4.07
CA LYS A 94 18.82 34.62 -3.24
C LYS A 94 18.63 34.43 -1.73
N LYS A 95 17.38 34.38 -1.28
CA LYS A 95 17.03 34.19 0.14
C LYS A 95 17.44 32.80 0.65
N TRP A 96 17.53 31.81 -0.24
CA TRP A 96 17.61 30.39 0.12
C TRP A 96 18.99 29.81 -0.19
N LYS A 97 19.42 28.84 0.64
CA LYS A 97 20.68 28.11 0.48
C LYS A 97 20.52 26.98 -0.54
N GLU A 98 21.64 26.44 -1.02
CA GLU A 98 21.63 25.38 -2.06
C GLU A 98 20.73 24.16 -1.75
N PRO A 99 20.73 23.58 -0.52
CA PRO A 99 19.82 22.46 -0.22
C PRO A 99 18.34 22.84 -0.32
N GLU A 100 17.99 24.06 0.11
CA GLU A 100 16.62 24.58 0.06
C GLU A 100 16.19 24.83 -1.40
N LYS A 101 17.08 25.39 -2.23
CA LYS A 101 16.83 25.58 -3.67
C LYS A 101 16.59 24.26 -4.39
N TYR A 102 17.40 23.24 -4.09
CA TYR A 102 17.25 21.91 -4.67
C TYR A 102 15.93 21.25 -4.26
N ALA A 103 15.56 21.36 -2.97
CA ALA A 103 14.26 20.86 -2.50
C ALA A 103 13.08 21.56 -3.17
N MET A 104 13.16 22.88 -3.34
CA MET A 104 12.14 23.63 -4.07
C MET A 104 12.06 23.24 -5.55
N TYR A 105 13.20 23.02 -6.20
CA TYR A 105 13.29 22.51 -7.57
C TYR A 105 12.59 21.14 -7.71
N GLU A 106 12.86 20.20 -6.80
CA GLU A 106 12.25 18.86 -6.84
C GLU A 106 10.74 18.92 -6.61
N ASN A 107 10.28 19.70 -5.65
CA ASN A 107 8.86 19.86 -5.37
C ASN A 107 8.12 20.52 -6.53
N ASP A 108 8.67 21.58 -7.11
CA ASP A 108 8.11 22.22 -8.30
C ASP A 108 8.07 21.25 -9.49
N LEU A 109 9.14 20.47 -9.71
CA LEU A 109 9.20 19.46 -10.76
C LEU A 109 8.10 18.41 -10.58
N ASN A 110 7.88 17.93 -9.37
CA ASN A 110 6.81 16.98 -9.07
C ASN A 110 5.43 17.59 -9.30
N ALA A 111 5.19 18.82 -8.80
CA ALA A 111 3.92 19.52 -9.02
C ALA A 111 3.63 19.76 -10.52
N ILE A 112 4.67 20.04 -11.33
CA ILE A 112 4.54 20.18 -12.78
C ILE A 112 4.24 18.82 -13.43
N CYS A 113 4.97 17.76 -13.08
CA CYS A 113 4.85 16.46 -13.74
C CYS A 113 3.61 15.66 -13.33
N TYR A 114 3.15 15.81 -12.09
CA TYR A 114 2.13 14.95 -11.48
C TYR A 114 0.94 15.71 -10.90
N GLY A 115 1.02 17.04 -10.80
CA GLY A 115 -0.01 17.86 -10.16
C GLY A 115 0.05 17.87 -8.64
N THR A 116 1.03 17.18 -8.04
CA THR A 116 1.28 17.16 -6.60
C THR A 116 2.78 17.07 -6.31
N VAL A 117 3.23 17.65 -5.20
CA VAL A 117 4.58 17.48 -4.65
C VAL A 117 4.82 16.08 -4.08
N GLY A 118 3.76 15.28 -3.93
CA GLY A 118 3.83 13.90 -3.44
C GLY A 118 4.37 13.83 -2.00
N GLY A 119 5.42 13.02 -1.80
CA GLY A 119 6.09 12.91 -0.50
C GLY A 119 6.97 14.13 -0.13
N ALA A 120 7.17 15.05 -1.08
CA ALA A 120 7.97 16.27 -1.03
C ALA A 120 9.38 16.18 -0.40
N ASN A 121 10.31 16.96 -0.94
CA ASN A 121 11.57 17.20 -0.25
C ASN A 121 11.32 18.15 0.94
N ARG A 122 11.46 17.63 2.15
CA ARG A 122 11.18 18.34 3.42
C ARG A 122 12.17 19.47 3.74
N GLN A 123 13.27 19.58 3.00
CA GLN A 123 14.18 20.73 3.08
C GLN A 123 13.61 21.97 2.37
N ASP A 124 12.45 21.84 1.70
CA ASP A 124 11.76 22.98 1.11
C ASP A 124 11.21 23.89 2.22
N PRO A 125 11.73 25.13 2.34
CA PRO A 125 11.35 26.03 3.42
C PRO A 125 9.88 26.47 3.35
N ARG A 126 9.19 26.25 2.22
CA ARG A 126 7.75 26.53 2.08
C ARG A 126 6.87 25.55 2.87
N LEU A 127 7.39 24.35 3.16
CA LEU A 127 6.68 23.35 3.97
C LEU A 127 6.74 23.66 5.47
N ASN A 128 7.76 24.42 5.92
CA ASN A 128 8.01 24.70 7.32
C ASN A 128 8.01 23.42 8.19
N PHE A 129 8.59 22.34 7.65
CA PHE A 129 8.58 21.04 8.31
C PHE A 129 9.40 21.07 9.59
N THR A 130 8.81 20.58 10.67
CA THR A 130 9.51 20.40 11.95
C THR A 130 9.82 18.92 12.13
N ASN A 131 11.09 18.60 12.37
CA ASN A 131 11.49 17.23 12.66
C ASN A 131 10.82 16.77 13.97
N LYS A 132 10.11 15.65 13.89
CA LYS A 132 9.69 14.87 15.06
C LYS A 132 10.73 13.78 15.31
N ASP A 133 10.90 13.38 16.57
CA ASP A 133 11.64 12.16 16.87
C ASP A 133 10.91 10.95 16.27
N TRP A 134 11.68 9.90 15.97
CA TRP A 134 11.19 8.74 15.25
C TRP A 134 10.07 8.01 16.02
N ASP A 135 10.22 7.86 17.33
CA ASP A 135 9.28 7.09 18.16
C ASP A 135 7.91 7.79 18.24
N THR A 136 7.90 9.11 18.42
CA THR A 136 6.67 9.91 18.41
C THR A 136 5.99 9.85 17.04
N TYR A 137 6.75 10.04 15.96
CA TYR A 137 6.22 9.96 14.60
C TYR A 137 5.63 8.57 14.32
N GLU A 138 6.34 7.49 14.68
CA GLU A 138 5.88 6.12 14.48
C GLU A 138 4.60 5.84 15.26
N ALA A 139 4.52 6.29 16.53
CA ALA A 139 3.33 6.12 17.36
C ALA A 139 2.10 6.86 16.79
N GLU A 140 2.27 8.12 16.35
CA GLU A 140 1.21 8.89 15.70
C GLU A 140 0.72 8.22 14.42
N GLN A 141 1.63 7.72 13.59
CA GLN A 141 1.29 7.04 12.34
C GLN A 141 0.54 5.73 12.60
N LYS A 142 0.95 4.93 13.60
CA LYS A 142 0.23 3.71 14.02
C LYS A 142 -1.18 4.04 14.51
N ALA A 143 -1.31 5.01 15.41
CA ALA A 143 -2.61 5.43 15.94
C ALA A 143 -3.53 5.98 14.83
N SER A 144 -2.97 6.77 13.91
CA SER A 144 -3.76 7.31 12.81
C SER A 144 -4.23 6.23 11.83
N LYS A 145 -3.38 5.25 11.49
CA LYS A 145 -3.78 4.15 10.60
C LYS A 145 -4.90 3.32 11.24
N GLN A 146 -4.77 3.01 12.52
CA GLN A 146 -5.78 2.30 13.31
C GLN A 146 -7.11 3.06 13.32
N LYS A 147 -7.08 4.37 13.57
CA LYS A 147 -8.28 5.21 13.53
C LYS A 147 -8.95 5.20 12.16
N ILE A 148 -8.19 5.37 11.07
CA ILE A 148 -8.76 5.48 9.72
C ILE A 148 -9.42 4.18 9.29
N ILE A 149 -8.75 3.03 9.45
CA ILE A 149 -9.34 1.74 9.06
C ILE A 149 -10.54 1.38 9.95
N SER A 150 -10.53 1.78 11.23
CA SER A 150 -11.69 1.62 12.12
C SER A 150 -12.86 2.51 11.68
N ASN A 151 -12.60 3.74 11.23
CA ASN A 151 -13.64 4.60 10.65
C ASN A 151 -14.21 4.02 9.35
N GLN A 152 -13.36 3.45 8.47
CA GLN A 152 -13.83 2.76 7.26
C GLN A 152 -14.76 1.59 7.61
N MET A 153 -14.41 0.81 8.63
CA MET A 153 -15.28 -0.25 9.14
C MET A 153 -16.59 0.30 9.71
N ASN A 154 -16.55 1.39 10.49
CA ASN A 154 -17.77 2.02 11.00
C ASN A 154 -18.67 2.52 9.85
N ASN A 155 -18.10 3.20 8.85
CA ASN A 155 -18.84 3.65 7.66
C ASN A 155 -19.48 2.46 6.93
N LEU A 156 -18.75 1.35 6.75
CA LEU A 156 -19.26 0.12 6.14
C LEU A 156 -20.45 -0.44 6.90
N LEU A 157 -20.40 -0.47 8.23
CA LEU A 157 -21.50 -0.94 9.07
C LEU A 157 -22.69 0.01 9.00
N GLU A 158 -22.47 1.32 9.16
CA GLU A 158 -23.50 2.35 9.16
C GLU A 158 -24.25 2.44 7.82
N ASN A 159 -23.52 2.46 6.70
CA ASN A 159 -24.09 2.49 5.35
C ASN A 159 -24.95 1.25 5.05
N ASN A 160 -24.73 0.15 5.77
CA ASN A 160 -25.49 -1.09 5.64
C ASN A 160 -26.50 -1.31 6.78
N GLY A 161 -26.72 -0.30 7.64
CA GLY A 161 -27.69 -0.35 8.73
C GLY A 161 -27.38 -1.41 9.78
N ILE A 162 -26.10 -1.71 10.01
CA ILE A 162 -25.63 -2.70 10.99
C ILE A 162 -25.22 -2.00 12.28
N THR A 163 -25.76 -2.46 13.41
CA THR A 163 -25.36 -2.00 14.74
C THR A 163 -24.64 -3.12 15.46
N VAL A 164 -23.42 -2.86 15.94
CA VAL A 164 -22.60 -3.83 16.69
C VAL A 164 -22.48 -3.37 18.14
N ASN A 165 -22.92 -4.19 19.09
CA ASN A 165 -22.79 -3.91 20.53
C ASN A 165 -21.72 -4.78 21.21
N ASP A 166 -21.34 -5.89 20.57
CA ASP A 166 -20.37 -6.85 21.11
C ASP A 166 -18.95 -6.55 20.58
N GLN A 167 -17.95 -7.15 21.23
CA GLN A 167 -16.61 -7.24 20.66
C GLN A 167 -16.57 -8.38 19.64
N LEU A 168 -16.14 -8.07 18.43
CA LEU A 168 -16.00 -9.03 17.34
C LEU A 168 -14.58 -9.54 17.27
N LEU A 169 -14.43 -10.83 16.99
CA LEU A 169 -13.16 -11.46 16.66
C LEU A 169 -13.19 -11.84 15.17
N ILE A 170 -12.27 -11.28 14.41
CA ILE A 170 -12.17 -11.51 12.97
C ILE A 170 -10.94 -12.39 12.74
N SER A 171 -11.13 -13.51 12.05
CA SER A 171 -10.06 -14.43 11.64
C SER A 171 -9.96 -14.47 10.12
N PHE A 172 -8.75 -14.70 9.59
CA PHE A 172 -8.50 -14.70 8.14
C PHE A 172 -8.05 -16.06 7.65
N ASN A 173 -8.55 -16.45 6.47
CA ASN A 173 -7.93 -17.49 5.68
C ASN A 173 -6.86 -16.86 4.77
N PRO A 174 -5.57 -17.14 5.00
CA PRO A 174 -4.48 -16.48 4.29
C PRO A 174 -4.36 -16.90 2.81
N TYR A 175 -5.06 -17.94 2.37
CA TYR A 175 -4.98 -18.49 1.02
C TYR A 175 -6.11 -18.00 0.12
N SER A 176 -7.31 -17.84 0.67
CA SER A 176 -8.48 -17.29 -0.03
C SER A 176 -8.70 -15.80 0.23
N TYR A 177 -7.95 -15.20 1.17
CA TYR A 177 -8.18 -13.85 1.69
C TYR A 177 -9.57 -13.64 2.30
N THR A 178 -10.29 -14.70 2.70
CA THR A 178 -11.62 -14.56 3.30
C THR A 178 -11.54 -14.37 4.80
N ALA A 179 -12.42 -13.56 5.35
CA ALA A 179 -12.61 -13.36 6.79
C ALA A 179 -13.77 -14.21 7.33
N SER A 180 -13.66 -14.63 8.58
CA SER A 180 -14.76 -15.15 9.40
C SER A 180 -14.87 -14.34 10.68
N ILE A 181 -16.09 -14.20 11.21
CA ILE A 181 -16.37 -13.34 12.36
C ILE A 181 -17.10 -14.13 13.44
N GLU A 182 -16.67 -13.95 14.69
CA GLU A 182 -17.31 -14.48 15.89
C GLU A 182 -17.37 -13.40 16.99
N GLY A 183 -17.96 -13.74 18.14
CA GLY A 183 -18.03 -12.84 19.30
C GLY A 183 -19.40 -12.22 19.58
N SER A 184 -20.44 -12.59 18.81
CA SER A 184 -21.83 -12.16 19.08
C SER A 184 -22.81 -13.34 19.02
N SER A 185 -23.92 -13.21 19.73
CA SER A 185 -25.07 -14.15 19.63
C SER A 185 -25.98 -13.85 18.44
N ASP A 186 -25.89 -12.66 17.83
CA ASP A 186 -26.65 -12.31 16.63
C ASP A 186 -25.98 -12.87 15.36
N LEU A 187 -26.30 -14.12 15.04
CA LEU A 187 -25.74 -14.83 13.89
C LEU A 187 -26.11 -14.16 12.54
N ASN A 188 -27.24 -13.47 12.47
CA ASN A 188 -27.66 -12.80 11.24
C ASN A 188 -26.81 -11.55 11.00
N MET A 189 -26.53 -10.78 12.06
CA MET A 189 -25.59 -9.67 12.02
C MET A 189 -24.19 -10.17 11.61
N LEU A 190 -23.68 -11.24 12.25
CA LEU A 190 -22.37 -11.80 11.93
C LEU A 190 -22.27 -12.25 10.46
N SER A 191 -23.31 -12.88 9.92
CA SER A 191 -23.37 -13.28 8.50
C SER A 191 -23.26 -12.07 7.57
N LYS A 192 -24.04 -11.00 7.84
CA LYS A 192 -24.00 -9.77 7.03
C LYS A 192 -22.63 -9.10 7.05
N ILE A 193 -22.01 -8.98 8.23
CA ILE A 193 -20.67 -8.37 8.34
C ILE A 193 -19.65 -9.26 7.61
N THR A 194 -19.77 -10.59 7.73
CA THR A 194 -18.90 -11.53 7.01
C THR A 194 -19.02 -11.38 5.50
N GLU A 195 -20.25 -11.23 4.96
CA GLU A 195 -20.48 -10.96 3.54
C GLU A 195 -19.87 -9.63 3.09
N LEU A 196 -20.03 -8.56 3.87
CA LEU A 196 -19.47 -7.24 3.56
C LEU A 196 -17.93 -7.24 3.59
N LEU A 197 -17.31 -7.89 4.58
CA LEU A 197 -15.85 -8.03 4.63
C LEU A 197 -15.34 -8.88 3.46
N ASN A 198 -16.05 -9.94 3.08
CA ASN A 198 -15.65 -10.79 1.95
C ASN A 198 -16.04 -10.23 0.57
N SER A 199 -16.65 -9.04 0.53
CA SER A 199 -16.94 -8.32 -0.70
C SER A 199 -15.77 -7.43 -1.10
N GLY A 200 -15.53 -7.30 -2.41
CA GLY A 200 -14.44 -6.48 -2.93
C GLY A 200 -13.07 -6.91 -2.40
N SER A 201 -12.34 -5.97 -1.81
CA SER A 201 -11.01 -6.22 -1.21
C SER A 201 -10.97 -6.06 0.30
N ASN A 202 -12.10 -5.88 0.99
CA ASN A 202 -12.15 -5.50 2.40
C ASN A 202 -11.41 -6.49 3.31
N SER A 203 -11.68 -7.78 3.17
CA SER A 203 -11.03 -8.83 3.96
C SER A 203 -9.52 -8.93 3.69
N ARG A 204 -9.11 -8.76 2.44
CA ARG A 204 -7.69 -8.74 2.05
C ARG A 204 -6.97 -7.54 2.65
N GLU A 205 -7.56 -6.35 2.54
CA GLU A 205 -6.98 -5.13 3.10
C GLU A 205 -6.93 -5.20 4.62
N LEU A 206 -7.98 -5.67 5.28
CA LEU A 206 -7.97 -5.86 6.73
C LEU A 206 -6.92 -6.89 7.16
N MET A 207 -6.79 -8.01 6.43
CA MET A 207 -5.74 -9.00 6.70
C MET A 207 -4.34 -8.38 6.58
N TYR A 208 -4.08 -7.58 5.54
CA TYR A 208 -2.78 -6.90 5.40
C TYR A 208 -2.53 -5.87 6.50
N TYR A 209 -3.56 -5.15 6.93
CA TYR A 209 -3.45 -4.28 8.09
C TYR A 209 -3.08 -5.09 9.34
N THR A 210 -3.78 -6.19 9.62
CA THR A 210 -3.47 -7.09 10.74
C THR A 210 -2.03 -7.59 10.66
N MET A 211 -1.57 -8.07 9.49
CA MET A 211 -0.18 -8.51 9.29
C MET A 211 0.85 -7.41 9.59
N GLN A 212 0.56 -6.15 9.24
CA GLN A 212 1.46 -5.03 9.48
C GLN A 212 1.51 -4.61 10.95
N THR A 213 0.45 -4.86 11.71
CA THR A 213 0.33 -4.47 13.12
C THR A 213 0.56 -5.60 14.10
N SER A 214 0.62 -6.86 13.65
CA SER A 214 0.97 -8.02 14.48
C SER A 214 2.43 -7.96 14.89
N GLY A 215 2.69 -8.05 16.20
CA GLY A 215 4.06 -7.97 16.75
C GLY A 215 4.90 -9.24 16.55
N ASN A 216 4.26 -10.41 16.47
CA ASN A 216 4.94 -11.71 16.38
C ASN A 216 4.24 -12.59 15.32
N ILE A 217 4.76 -12.62 14.11
CA ILE A 217 4.32 -13.54 13.05
C ILE A 217 5.34 -14.66 12.94
N ASP A 218 4.87 -15.91 12.96
CA ASP A 218 5.72 -17.08 12.71
C ASP A 218 6.36 -17.01 11.32
N ALA A 219 7.70 -17.13 11.28
CA ALA A 219 8.47 -16.93 10.06
C ALA A 219 8.23 -18.04 9.02
N ASP A 220 7.97 -19.26 9.46
CA ASP A 220 7.72 -20.41 8.59
C ASP A 220 6.31 -20.34 8.00
N ALA A 221 5.33 -19.95 8.81
CA ALA A 221 3.97 -19.67 8.37
C ALA A 221 3.91 -18.52 7.36
N LEU A 222 4.66 -17.44 7.60
CA LEU A 222 4.80 -16.35 6.66
C LEU A 222 5.49 -16.79 5.36
N THR A 223 6.48 -17.67 5.44
CA THR A 223 7.15 -18.27 4.28
C THR A 223 6.15 -19.10 3.47
N LYS A 224 5.34 -19.93 4.12
CA LYS A 224 4.29 -20.74 3.48
C LYS A 224 3.24 -19.90 2.77
N PHE A 225 2.75 -18.86 3.44
CA PHE A 225 1.83 -17.89 2.85
C PHE A 225 2.43 -17.24 1.59
N ARG A 226 3.67 -16.72 1.67
CA ARG A 226 4.33 -16.07 0.52
C ARG A 226 4.58 -17.05 -0.63
N ALA A 227 5.01 -18.28 -0.33
CA ALA A 227 5.20 -19.31 -1.34
C ALA A 227 3.89 -19.59 -2.09
N TYR A 228 2.80 -19.79 -1.34
CA TYR A 228 1.47 -20.02 -1.91
C TYR A 228 1.04 -18.86 -2.81
N GLN A 229 1.08 -17.62 -2.29
CA GLN A 229 0.58 -16.46 -3.02
C GLN A 229 1.39 -16.20 -4.29
N ASN A 230 2.73 -16.32 -4.24
CA ASN A 230 3.57 -16.15 -5.42
C ASN A 230 3.30 -17.21 -6.49
N ILE A 231 3.19 -18.49 -6.10
CA ILE A 231 2.86 -19.56 -7.05
C ILE A 231 1.49 -19.32 -7.67
N LYS A 232 0.49 -18.99 -6.85
CA LYS A 232 -0.86 -18.71 -7.34
C LYS A 232 -0.89 -17.53 -8.30
N GLN A 233 -0.19 -16.44 -7.96
CA GLN A 233 -0.13 -15.23 -8.77
C GLN A 233 0.58 -15.47 -10.11
N TYR A 234 1.75 -16.10 -10.12
CA TYR A 234 2.54 -16.23 -11.34
C TYR A 234 2.11 -17.40 -12.23
N THR A 235 1.64 -18.49 -11.63
CA THR A 235 1.37 -19.74 -12.36
C THR A 235 -0.10 -20.10 -12.43
N GLY A 236 -0.93 -19.58 -11.53
CA GLY A 236 -2.34 -19.95 -11.38
C GLY A 236 -2.56 -21.22 -10.55
N TYR A 237 -1.51 -21.98 -10.24
CA TYR A 237 -1.60 -23.22 -9.49
C TYR A 237 -1.80 -22.98 -7.99
N ASP A 238 -2.47 -23.93 -7.37
CA ASP A 238 -2.68 -24.00 -5.93
C ASP A 238 -1.57 -24.85 -5.32
N LEU A 239 -0.63 -24.21 -4.59
CA LEU A 239 0.54 -24.89 -4.03
C LEU A 239 0.15 -26.06 -3.12
N SER A 240 -1.00 -25.97 -2.42
CA SER A 240 -1.49 -27.03 -1.55
C SER A 240 -1.89 -28.32 -2.29
N LYS A 241 -2.07 -28.24 -3.61
CA LYS A 241 -2.48 -29.35 -4.49
C LYS A 241 -1.36 -29.88 -5.36
N LEU A 242 -0.14 -29.39 -5.18
CA LEU A 242 1.04 -29.84 -5.91
C LEU A 242 1.68 -31.04 -5.23
N ASP A 243 2.22 -31.94 -6.04
CA ASP A 243 2.96 -33.11 -5.57
C ASP A 243 4.38 -32.72 -5.19
N LEU A 244 4.80 -32.98 -3.95
CA LEU A 244 6.19 -32.84 -3.53
C LEU A 244 6.95 -34.16 -3.76
N LYS A 245 7.94 -34.16 -4.66
CA LYS A 245 8.79 -35.32 -4.97
C LYS A 245 10.25 -34.87 -5.03
N ASN A 246 11.12 -35.53 -4.26
CA ASN A 246 12.57 -35.25 -4.23
C ASN A 246 12.90 -33.77 -3.96
N GLY A 247 12.16 -33.11 -3.06
CA GLY A 247 12.37 -31.70 -2.72
C GLY A 247 11.81 -30.71 -3.75
N GLU A 248 11.05 -31.17 -4.75
CA GLU A 248 10.52 -30.32 -5.81
C GLU A 248 9.01 -30.50 -5.99
N PHE A 249 8.31 -29.42 -6.31
CA PHE A 249 6.86 -29.43 -6.51
C PHE A 249 6.50 -29.65 -7.99
N TYR A 250 5.53 -30.53 -8.22
CA TYR A 250 5.03 -30.92 -9.53
C TYR A 250 3.53 -30.70 -9.63
N THR A 251 3.06 -30.30 -10.81
CA THR A 251 1.63 -30.25 -11.12
C THR A 251 1.04 -31.66 -11.20
N PRO A 252 -0.30 -31.81 -11.16
CA PRO A 252 -0.95 -33.10 -11.38
C PRO A 252 -0.57 -33.77 -12.70
N GLU A 253 -0.19 -32.98 -13.71
CA GLU A 253 0.29 -33.45 -15.02
C GLU A 253 1.77 -33.85 -15.03
N GLY A 254 2.47 -33.71 -13.90
CA GLY A 254 3.89 -34.07 -13.75
C GLY A 254 4.88 -33.00 -14.22
N GLN A 255 4.44 -31.77 -14.45
CA GLN A 255 5.34 -30.67 -14.80
C GLN A 255 5.91 -30.01 -13.54
N LYS A 256 7.21 -29.72 -13.53
CA LYS A 256 7.87 -29.05 -12.40
C LYS A 256 7.42 -27.60 -12.28
N ILE A 257 7.02 -27.17 -11.07
CA ILE A 257 6.45 -25.84 -10.87
C ILE A 257 7.44 -24.71 -11.14
N THR A 258 8.74 -24.92 -10.88
CA THR A 258 9.76 -23.89 -11.11
C THR A 258 9.98 -23.62 -12.59
N ASP A 259 9.78 -24.62 -13.45
CA ASP A 259 9.90 -24.45 -14.90
C ASP A 259 8.72 -23.63 -15.44
N ILE A 260 7.52 -23.88 -14.92
CA ILE A 260 6.32 -23.08 -15.20
C ILE A 260 6.52 -21.64 -14.70
N LEU A 261 6.99 -21.48 -13.46
CA LEU A 261 7.26 -20.17 -12.86
C LEU A 261 8.21 -19.36 -13.73
N LYS A 262 9.32 -19.96 -14.18
CA LYS A 262 10.30 -19.30 -15.05
C LYS A 262 9.66 -18.85 -16.37
N ASP A 263 8.95 -19.74 -17.05
CA ASP A 263 8.26 -19.43 -18.32
C ASP A 263 7.25 -18.28 -18.17
N LYS A 264 6.47 -18.29 -17.07
CA LYS A 264 5.48 -17.26 -16.78
C LYS A 264 6.11 -15.90 -16.47
N LEU A 265 7.19 -15.88 -15.70
CA LEU A 265 7.93 -14.65 -15.40
C LEU A 265 8.59 -14.07 -16.66
N ASP A 266 9.21 -14.92 -17.49
CA ASP A 266 9.84 -14.51 -18.75
C ASP A 266 8.84 -13.84 -19.70
N LYS A 267 7.59 -14.31 -19.71
CA LYS A 267 6.48 -13.75 -20.52
C LYS A 267 5.72 -12.62 -19.84
N ASN A 268 6.00 -12.29 -18.58
CA ASN A 268 5.29 -11.23 -17.86
C ASN A 268 5.83 -9.85 -18.25
N ASN A 269 5.03 -9.09 -19.00
CA ASN A 269 5.39 -7.72 -19.44
C ASN A 269 5.21 -6.66 -18.35
N SER A 270 4.56 -7.01 -17.24
CA SER A 270 4.43 -6.12 -16.09
C SER A 270 5.73 -6.08 -15.29
N ILE A 271 6.60 -7.08 -15.39
CA ILE A 271 7.86 -7.11 -14.64
C ILE A 271 8.99 -6.68 -15.56
N ALA A 272 9.74 -5.64 -15.18
CA ALA A 272 10.91 -5.21 -15.94
C ALA A 272 11.93 -6.35 -16.03
N VAL A 273 12.65 -6.44 -17.16
CA VAL A 273 13.52 -7.57 -17.50
C VAL A 273 14.55 -7.84 -16.40
N GLU A 274 15.12 -6.77 -15.84
CA GLU A 274 16.09 -6.80 -14.76
C GLU A 274 15.57 -7.41 -13.45
N PHE A 275 14.25 -7.41 -13.22
CA PHE A 275 13.63 -7.94 -12.00
C PHE A 275 13.10 -9.37 -12.13
N LYS A 276 13.04 -9.93 -13.36
CA LYS A 276 12.49 -11.28 -13.60
C LYS A 276 13.31 -12.37 -12.90
N GLY A 277 14.64 -12.27 -12.98
CA GLY A 277 15.55 -13.21 -12.29
C GLY A 277 15.41 -13.16 -10.77
N ALA A 278 15.27 -11.96 -10.19
CA ALA A 278 15.06 -11.78 -8.76
C ALA A 278 13.71 -12.36 -8.30
N ALA A 279 12.63 -12.13 -9.05
CA ALA A 279 11.31 -12.68 -8.76
C ALA A 279 11.30 -14.22 -8.79
N TYR A 280 12.00 -14.81 -9.77
CA TYR A 280 12.19 -16.26 -9.87
C TYR A 280 12.92 -16.79 -8.65
N GLN A 281 14.10 -16.23 -8.34
CA GLN A 281 14.94 -16.74 -7.25
C GLN A 281 14.23 -16.60 -5.90
N TYR A 282 13.62 -15.45 -5.62
CA TYR A 282 12.85 -15.22 -4.41
C TYR A 282 11.75 -16.26 -4.22
N THR A 283 10.97 -16.53 -5.27
CA THR A 283 9.88 -17.52 -5.19
C THR A 283 10.42 -18.94 -5.07
N LYS A 284 11.53 -19.27 -5.74
CA LYS A 284 12.20 -20.57 -5.60
C LYS A 284 12.71 -20.79 -4.18
N ASP A 285 13.36 -19.81 -3.57
CA ASP A 285 13.89 -19.91 -2.21
C ASP A 285 12.76 -20.17 -1.19
N LEU A 286 11.59 -19.56 -1.40
CA LEU A 286 10.40 -19.85 -0.59
C LEU A 286 9.94 -21.31 -0.79
N LEU A 287 9.87 -21.80 -2.03
CA LEU A 287 9.48 -23.19 -2.32
C LEU A 287 10.45 -24.20 -1.72
N ASP A 288 11.76 -23.97 -1.83
CA ASP A 288 12.78 -24.87 -1.29
C ASP A 288 12.60 -25.02 0.23
N LYS A 289 12.33 -23.92 0.95
CA LYS A 289 12.01 -23.96 2.39
C LYS A 289 10.75 -24.76 2.71
N ILE A 290 9.69 -24.62 1.91
CA ILE A 290 8.47 -25.43 2.11
C ILE A 290 8.72 -26.90 1.76
N ALA A 291 9.62 -27.20 0.82
CA ALA A 291 9.95 -28.57 0.43
C ALA A 291 10.70 -29.34 1.54
N GLU A 292 11.41 -28.67 2.44
CA GLU A 292 12.12 -29.29 3.57
C GLU A 292 11.17 -30.01 4.55
N HIS A 293 9.99 -29.46 4.77
CA HIS A 293 8.99 -29.98 5.71
C HIS A 293 7.69 -30.46 5.03
N GLY A 294 7.49 -30.10 3.77
CA GLY A 294 6.27 -30.34 3.02
C GLY A 294 5.12 -29.42 3.44
N TRP A 295 4.11 -29.29 2.56
CA TRP A 295 2.98 -28.37 2.77
C TRP A 295 2.30 -28.57 4.14
N ASN A 296 2.02 -29.81 4.54
CA ASN A 296 1.35 -30.11 5.82
C ASN A 296 2.31 -30.09 7.03
N GLY A 297 3.63 -30.05 6.80
CA GLY A 297 4.63 -29.96 7.86
C GLY A 297 5.02 -28.54 8.24
N THR A 298 4.68 -27.54 7.41
CA THR A 298 4.87 -26.12 7.70
C THR A 298 3.58 -25.52 8.28
N PRO A 299 3.63 -24.74 9.38
CA PRO A 299 2.45 -24.12 9.99
C PRO A 299 1.72 -23.16 9.02
N ASP A 300 0.42 -23.01 9.20
CA ASP A 300 -0.39 -22.02 8.48
C ASP A 300 -0.28 -20.64 9.14
N LEU A 301 -0.44 -19.59 8.34
CA LEU A 301 -0.46 -18.22 8.86
C LEU A 301 -1.78 -17.95 9.59
N GLU A 302 -1.71 -17.85 10.91
CA GLU A 302 -2.85 -17.49 11.75
C GLU A 302 -2.86 -15.98 12.01
N LEU A 303 -3.92 -15.30 11.57
CA LEU A 303 -4.12 -13.88 11.79
C LEU A 303 -5.51 -13.65 12.35
N LYS A 304 -5.55 -12.87 13.43
CA LYS A 304 -6.79 -12.47 14.08
C LYS A 304 -6.70 -11.04 14.56
N ILE A 305 -7.83 -10.34 14.52
CA ILE A 305 -7.94 -8.96 15.02
C ILE A 305 -9.28 -8.77 15.73
N GLY A 306 -9.26 -8.02 16.82
CA GLY A 306 -10.47 -7.61 17.54
C GLY A 306 -11.05 -6.34 16.96
N PHE A 307 -12.36 -6.18 17.03
CA PHE A 307 -13.06 -4.95 16.67
C PHE A 307 -14.17 -4.64 17.67
N SER A 308 -14.28 -3.38 18.08
CA SER A 308 -15.44 -2.87 18.83
C SER A 308 -15.77 -1.45 18.33
N ILE A 309 -17.03 -1.03 18.42
CA ILE A 309 -17.42 0.36 18.07
C ILE A 309 -16.68 1.38 18.94
N LYS A 310 -16.39 1.02 20.19
CA LYS A 310 -15.73 1.91 21.16
C LYS A 310 -14.24 2.10 20.86
N ASP A 311 -13.53 1.02 20.58
CA ASP A 311 -12.07 1.00 20.54
C ASP A 311 -11.53 0.91 19.10
N GLY A 312 -12.39 0.64 18.12
CA GLY A 312 -12.00 0.33 16.75
C GLY A 312 -11.34 -1.04 16.66
N PHE A 313 -10.42 -1.20 15.70
CA PHE A 313 -9.61 -2.40 15.58
C PHE A 313 -8.50 -2.44 16.64
N PHE A 314 -8.28 -3.59 17.26
CA PHE A 314 -7.23 -3.81 18.26
C PHE A 314 -6.58 -5.18 18.12
N ASN A 315 -5.30 -5.26 18.48
CA ASN A 315 -4.59 -6.54 18.55
C ASN A 315 -5.03 -7.31 19.80
N LEU A 316 -5.13 -8.63 19.71
CA LEU A 316 -5.61 -9.46 20.81
C LEU A 316 -4.65 -9.50 22.00
N ASP A 317 -3.34 -9.34 21.75
CA ASP A 317 -2.31 -9.25 22.79
C ASP A 317 -2.45 -7.99 23.66
N SER A 318 -3.32 -7.04 23.28
CA SER A 318 -3.52 -5.76 23.96
C SER A 318 -4.56 -5.81 25.09
N PHE A 319 -5.30 -6.92 25.26
CA PHE A 319 -6.47 -7.00 26.13
C PHE A 319 -6.49 -8.19 27.11
N TRP A 320 -5.39 -8.94 27.26
CA TRP A 320 -5.29 -10.06 28.20
C TRP A 320 -4.41 -9.77 29.44
N GLU A 321 -4.27 -8.51 29.82
CA GLU A 321 -3.96 -8.17 31.22
C GLU A 321 -5.27 -7.78 31.91
N ALA A 322 -5.98 -8.79 32.43
CA ALA A 322 -7.09 -8.64 33.36
C ALA A 322 -6.64 -8.98 34.79
#